data_AF-A0A933C8Y0-F1
#
_entry.id   AF-A0A933C8Y0-F1
#
_cell.length_a   1.000
_cell.length_b   1.000
_cell.length_c   1.000
_cell.angle_alpha   90.00
_cell.angle_beta   90.00
_cell.angle_gamma   90.00
#
_symmetry.space_group_name_H-M   'P 1'
#
loop_
_entity.id
_entity.type
_entity.pdbx_description
1 polymer ?
#
loop_
_entity_poly.entity_id
_entity_poly.type
_entity_poly.pdbx_seq_one_letter_code
_entity_poly.pdbx_strand_id
1 'polypeptide(L)' 'MNHPNLPPFQRRTQELAYQFNRDERFWRSLAGRRRLRRKLMPWLTRKEHQALDRLEFSRLRPPDDCIAR' A
#
# COMPACT_ATOMS: atom_id res chain seq x y z
N MET A 1 2.44 -2.18 15.94
CA MET A 1 2.51 -1.35 17.17
C MET A 1 1.46 -1.87 18.13
N ASN A 2 1.86 -2.25 19.35
CA ASN A 2 0.91 -2.68 20.38
C ASN A 2 0.41 -1.45 21.13
N HIS A 3 -0.92 -1.25 21.18
CA HIS A 3 -1.56 -0.19 21.96
C HIS A 3 -2.28 -0.82 23.17
N PRO A 4 -1.54 -1.30 24.19
CA PRO A 4 -2.11 -2.08 25.29
C PRO A 4 -3.12 -1.27 26.12
N ASN A 5 -3.00 0.06 26.09
CA ASN A 5 -3.80 0.97 26.91
C ASN A 5 -5.15 1.34 26.31
N LEU A 6 -5.50 0.82 25.12
CA LEU A 6 -6.77 1.15 24.46
C LEU A 6 -7.84 0.08 24.68
N PRO A 7 -9.12 0.45 24.77
CA PRO A 7 -10.24 -0.47 24.64
C PRO A 7 -10.13 -1.29 23.34
N PRO A 8 -10.54 -2.58 23.33
CA PRO A 8 -10.40 -3.46 22.17
C PRO A 8 -10.97 -2.93 20.85
N PHE A 9 -12.07 -2.17 20.91
CA PHE A 9 -12.67 -1.52 19.75
C PHE A 9 -11.74 -0.47 19.13
N GLN A 10 -11.11 0.36 19.96
CA GLN A 10 -10.19 1.41 19.52
C GLN A 10 -8.87 0.82 18.99
N ARG A 11 -8.43 -0.35 19.50
CA ARG A 11 -7.26 -1.06 18.95
C ARG A 11 -7.46 -1.49 17.51
N ARG A 12 -8.60 -2.11 17.18
CA ARG A 12 -8.89 -2.52 15.79
C ARG A 12 -8.89 -1.33 14.83
N THR A 13 -9.52 -0.23 15.24
CA THR A 13 -9.53 0.99 14.41
C THR A 13 -8.12 1.55 14.20
N GLN A 14 -7.28 1.54 15.24
CA GLN A 14 -5.89 1.98 15.09
C GLN A 14 -5.03 1.03 14.26
N GLU A 15 -5.21 -0.29 14.39
CA GLU A 15 -4.54 -1.29 13.54
C GLU A 15 -4.88 -1.05 12.06
N LEU A 16 -6.16 -0.84 11.74
CA LEU A 16 -6.60 -0.52 10.37
C LEU A 16 -6.04 0.81 9.89
N ALA A 17 -6.08 1.86 10.72
CA ALA A 17 -5.52 3.16 10.37
C ALA A 17 -4.00 3.07 10.14
N TYR A 18 -3.29 2.27 10.94
CA TYR A 18 -1.86 2.05 10.78
C TYR A 18 -1.54 1.33 9.47
N GLN A 19 -2.26 0.23 9.17
CA GLN A 19 -2.13 -0.49 7.91
C GLN A 19 -2.40 0.41 6.72
N PHE A 20 -3.49 1.17 6.75
CA PHE A 20 -3.84 2.14 5.71
C PHE A 20 -2.74 3.19 5.52
N ASN A 21 -2.25 3.78 6.61
CA ASN A 21 -1.19 4.78 6.55
C ASN A 21 0.13 4.21 6.01
N ARG A 22 0.46 2.96 6.35
CA ARG A 22 1.64 2.26 5.82
C ARG A 22 1.50 2.03 4.32
N ASP A 23 0.35 1.54 3.89
CA ASP A 23 0.02 1.30 2.48
C ASP A 23 0.01 2.60 1.67
N GLU A 24 -0.53 3.68 2.20
CA GLU A 24 -0.50 5.01 1.57
C GLU A 24 0.93 5.51 1.36
N ARG A 25 1.78 5.41 2.39
CA ARG A 25 3.20 5.79 2.28
C ARG A 25 3.90 4.94 1.23
N PHE A 26 3.65 3.64 1.24
CA PHE A 26 4.21 2.71 0.26
C PHE A 26 3.72 3.00 -1.17
N TRP A 27 2.42 3.28 -1.33
CA TRP A 27 1.86 3.69 -2.60
C TRP A 27 2.52 4.97 -3.10
N ARG A 28 2.77 5.97 -2.24
CA ARG A 28 3.44 7.22 -2.61
C ARG A 28 4.90 7.00 -3.01
N SER A 29 5.65 6.12 -2.36
CA SER A 29 7.05 5.84 -2.73
C SER A 29 7.20 5.27 -4.14
N LEU A 30 6.19 4.53 -4.63
CA LEU A 30 6.15 4.01 -6.01
C LEU A 30 5.77 5.05 -7.08
N ALA A 31 5.47 6.30 -6.70
CA ALA A 31 5.03 7.33 -7.65
C ALA A 31 6.03 7.60 -8.79
N GLY A 32 7.33 7.59 -8.48
CA GLY A 32 8.39 7.76 -9.49
C GLY A 32 8.36 6.66 -10.55
N ARG A 33 8.23 5.40 -10.13
CA ARG A 33 8.12 4.24 -11.03
C ARG A 33 6.87 4.31 -11.90
N ARG A 34 5.72 4.70 -11.33
CA ARG A 34 4.49 4.90 -12.10
C ARG A 34 4.64 5.99 -13.17
N ARG A 35 5.31 7.11 -12.84
CA ARG A 35 5.59 8.19 -13.80
C ARG A 35 6.52 7.70 -14.92
N LEU A 36 7.60 7.00 -14.57
CA LEU A 36 8.53 6.45 -15.54
C LEU A 36 7.83 5.45 -16.48
N ARG A 37 7.00 4.56 -15.95
CA ARG A 37 6.21 3.60 -16.74
C ARG A 37 5.33 4.30 -17.76
N ARG A 38 4.61 5.36 -17.37
CA ARG A 38 3.77 6.13 -18.30
C ARG A 38 4.59 6.83 -19.39
N LYS A 39 5.80 7.28 -19.07
CA LYS A 39 6.72 7.86 -20.05
C LYS A 39 7.28 6.82 -21.03
N LEU A 40 7.63 5.64 -20.53
CA LEU A 40 8.24 4.57 -21.34
C LEU A 40 7.22 3.75 -22.14
N MET A 41 5.96 3.72 -21.71
CA MET A 41 4.90 2.92 -22.33
C MET A 41 3.68 3.78 -22.70
N PRO A 42 3.83 4.82 -23.53
CA PRO A 42 2.73 5.74 -23.86
C PRO A 42 1.61 5.10 -24.68
N TRP A 43 1.86 3.93 -25.28
CA TRP A 43 0.86 3.18 -26.05
C TRP A 43 -0.14 2.42 -25.17
N LEU A 44 0.13 2.28 -23.86
CA LEU A 44 -0.79 1.63 -22.95
C LEU A 44 -1.96 2.54 -22.60
N THR A 45 -3.14 1.95 -22.52
CA THR A 45 -4.32 2.62 -22.03
C THR A 45 -4.19 2.95 -20.54
N ARG A 46 -5.01 3.91 -20.09
CA ARG A 46 -5.12 4.23 -18.65
C ARG A 46 -5.46 2.99 -17.80
N LYS A 47 -6.29 2.08 -18.31
CA LYS A 47 -6.70 0.86 -17.59
C LYS A 47 -5.52 -0.10 -17.42
N GLU A 48 -4.70 -0.29 -18.46
CA GLU A 48 -3.51 -1.14 -18.40
C GLU A 48 -2.46 -0.57 -17.45
N HIS A 49 -2.22 0.74 -17.50
CA HIS A 49 -1.36 1.40 -16.52
C HIS A 49 -1.84 1.16 -15.09
N GLN A 50 -3.15 1.29 -14.85
CA GLN A 50 -3.72 1.07 -13.52
C GLN A 50 -3.58 -0.39 -13.07
N ALA A 51 -3.73 -1.35 -13.99
CA ALA A 51 -3.51 -2.77 -13.71
C ALA A 51 -2.06 -3.06 -13.33
N LEU A 52 -1.09 -2.50 -14.07
CA LEU A 52 0.33 -2.62 -13.77
C LEU A 52 0.69 -1.95 -12.43
N ASP A 53 0.12 -0.78 -12.15
CA ASP A 53 0.35 -0.07 -10.89
C ASP A 53 -0.16 -0.90 -9.69
N ARG A 54 -1.33 -1.55 -9.82
CA ARG A 54 -1.88 -2.44 -8.78
C ARG A 54 -1.05 -3.72 -8.63
N LEU A 55 -0.62 -4.32 -9.74
CA LEU A 55 0.21 -5.53 -9.74
C LEU A 55 1.57 -5.27 -9.08
N GLU A 56 2.20 -4.14 -9.38
CA GLU A 56 3.46 -3.75 -8.73
C GLU A 56 3.24 -3.53 -7.23
N PHE A 57 2.18 -2.82 -6.86
CA PHE A 57 1.85 -2.61 -5.46
C PHE A 57 1.61 -3.93 -4.73
N SER A 58 0.81 -4.85 -5.24
CA SER A 58 0.55 -6.13 -4.57
C SER A 58 1.80 -7.01 -4.44
N ARG A 59 2.69 -6.98 -5.43
CA ARG A 59 3.95 -7.75 -5.40
C ARG A 59 4.97 -7.20 -4.42
N LEU A 60 5.03 -5.88 -4.28
CA LEU A 60 6.06 -5.21 -3.48
C LEU A 60 5.55 -4.75 -2.11
N ARG A 61 4.24 -4.77 -1.87
CA ARG A 61 3.65 -4.45 -0.58
C ARG A 61 4.30 -5.37 0.46
N PRO A 62 4.96 -4.83 1.48
CA PRO A 62 5.50 -5.64 2.56
C PRO A 62 4.40 -6.53 3.13
N PRO A 63 4.67 -7.79 3.48
CA PRO A 63 3.71 -8.59 4.21
C PRO A 63 3.28 -7.82 5.45
N ASP A 64 1.99 -7.92 5.79
CA ASP A 64 1.52 -7.45 7.08
C ASP A 64 2.36 -8.19 8.13
N ASP A 65 3.22 -7.46 8.87
CA ASP A 65 4.08 -8.03 9.92
C ASP A 65 3.26 -9.05 10.71
N CYS A 66 3.50 -10.33 10.41
CA CYS A 66 2.87 -11.46 11.03
C CYS A 66 3.53 -11.66 12.39
N ILE A 67 3.40 -10.65 13.25
CA ILE A 67 3.52 -10.88 14.68
C ILE A 67 2.29 -11.70 15.03
N ALA A 68 2.49 -13.01 15.06
CA ALA A 68 1.55 -14.00 15.54
C ALA A 68 0.86 -13.44 16.79
N ARG A 69 -0.46 -13.37 16.72
CA ARG A 69 -1.30 -12.96 17.83
C ARG A 69 -1.40 -14.07 18.86
#